data_AF-A0A9N9JAT7-F1
#
_entry.id   AF-A0A9N9JAT7-F1
#
_cell.length_a   1.000
_cell.length_b   1.000
_cell.length_c   1.000
_cell.angle_alpha   90.00
_cell.angle_beta   90.00
_cell.angle_gamma   90.00
#
_symmetry.space_group_name_H-M   'P 1'
#
loop_
_entity.id
_entity.type
_entity.pdbx_description
1 polymer ?
#
loop_
_entity_poly.entity_id
_entity_poly.type
_entity_poly.pdbx_seq_one_letter_code
_entity_poly.pdbx_strand_id
1 'polypeptide(L)'
;MISSVQIEELNKAIEEVAALYSQKIREIVDRIPASEDPYWRLSDLQELTKIKNQLNLLFKIRDNCVQVLEDLELLKDMADQQPNRPHRTVTQHQRSLSQPDINPPAIPARP
;
A
#
# COMPACT_ATOMS: atom_id res chain seq x y z
N MET A 1 1.56 15.26 2.02
CA MET A 1 0.10 15.25 2.23
C MET A 1 -0.71 14.69 1.05
N ILE A 2 -0.13 13.79 0.24
CA ILE A 2 -0.89 13.10 -0.82
C ILE A 2 -1.81 12.03 -0.19
N SER A 3 -1.33 11.38 0.88
CA SER A 3 -2.06 10.38 1.68
C SER A 3 -3.40 10.90 2.25
N SER A 4 -3.43 12.10 2.85
CA SER A 4 -4.66 12.63 3.48
C SER A 4 -5.81 12.84 2.49
N VAL A 5 -5.53 13.35 1.28
CA VAL A 5 -6.58 13.58 0.26
C VAL A 5 -7.10 12.24 -0.26
N GLN A 6 -6.20 11.27 -0.49
CA GLN A 6 -6.57 9.93 -0.97
C GLN A 6 -7.38 9.15 0.07
N ILE A 7 -7.06 9.31 1.36
CA ILE A 7 -7.85 8.74 2.46
C ILE A 7 -9.25 9.35 2.50
N GLU A 8 -9.37 10.66 2.32
CA GLU A 8 -10.67 11.36 2.30
C GLU A 8 -11.54 10.90 1.11
N GLU A 9 -10.96 10.80 -0.09
CA GLU A 9 -11.66 10.28 -1.27
C GLU A 9 -12.09 8.81 -1.08
N LEU A 10 -11.23 7.97 -0.50
CA LEU A 10 -11.55 6.59 -0.17
C LEU A 10 -12.73 6.50 0.82
N ASN A 11 -12.69 7.30 1.89
CA ASN A 11 -13.75 7.33 2.90
C ASN A 11 -15.08 7.79 2.28
N LYS A 12 -15.06 8.82 1.44
CA LYS A 12 -16.26 9.29 0.73
C LYS A 12 -16.86 8.19 -0.16
N ALA A 13 -16.05 7.49 -0.94
CA ALA A 13 -16.53 6.39 -1.78
C ALA A 13 -17.16 5.26 -0.94
N ILE A 14 -16.58 4.96 0.23
CA ILE A 14 -17.13 3.95 1.15
C ILE A 14 -18.47 4.41 1.74
N GLU A 15 -18.58 5.69 2.12
CA GLU A 15 -19.84 6.27 2.61
C GLU A 15 -20.95 6.20 1.57
N GLU A 16 -20.65 6.53 0.31
CA GLU A 16 -21.61 6.43 -0.80
C GLU A 16 -22.11 4.99 -0.97
N VAL A 17 -21.20 4.01 -0.96
CA VAL A 17 -21.56 2.59 -1.05
C VAL A 17 -22.35 2.13 0.18
N ALA A 18 -21.95 2.55 1.38
CA ALA A 18 -22.66 2.24 2.62
C ALA A 18 -24.09 2.80 2.60
N ALA A 19 -24.28 4.03 2.11
CA ALA A 19 -25.59 4.66 1.97
C ALA A 19 -26.52 3.85 1.04
N LEU A 20 -25.99 3.36 -0.09
CA LEU A 20 -26.75 2.48 -1.01
C LEU A 20 -27.20 1.19 -0.32
N TYR A 21 -26.31 0.54 0.43
CA TYR A 21 -26.68 -0.66 1.18
C TYR A 21 -27.67 -0.36 2.31
N SER A 22 -27.51 0.75 3.04
CA SER A 22 -28.46 1.18 4.07
C SER A 22 -29.85 1.47 3.51
N GLN A 23 -29.93 2.08 2.31
CA GLN A 23 -31.20 2.23 1.61
C GLN A 23 -31.81 0.87 1.28
N LYS A 24 -31.03 -0.03 0.68
CA LYS A 24 -31.52 -1.35 0.28
C LYS A 24 -31.98 -2.22 1.46
N ILE A 25 -31.27 -2.15 2.59
CA ILE A 25 -31.68 -2.82 3.83
C ILE A 25 -33.01 -2.27 4.33
N ARG A 26 -33.20 -0.93 4.32
CA ARG A 26 -34.48 -0.32 4.67
C ARG A 26 -35.60 -0.80 3.77
N GLU A 27 -35.40 -0.80 2.45
CA GLU A 27 -36.39 -1.31 1.50
C GLU A 27 -36.77 -2.79 1.75
N ILE A 28 -35.84 -3.61 2.24
CA ILE A 28 -36.14 -5.00 2.62
C ILE A 28 -36.95 -5.04 3.92
N VAL A 29 -36.55 -4.26 4.92
CA VAL A 29 -37.23 -4.20 6.22
C VAL A 29 -38.65 -3.65 6.07
N ASP A 30 -38.86 -2.63 5.24
CA ASP A 30 -40.17 -1.99 5.02
C ASP A 30 -41.17 -2.92 4.31
N ARG A 31 -40.71 -3.99 3.66
CA ARG A 31 -41.58 -5.03 3.07
C ARG A 31 -42.15 -5.98 4.11
N ILE A 32 -41.61 -5.96 5.33
CA ILE A 32 -42.04 -6.85 6.40
C ILE A 32 -43.30 -6.26 7.01
N PRO A 33 -44.44 -6.98 6.98
CA PRO A 33 -45.65 -6.49 7.59
C PRO A 33 -45.43 -6.28 9.09
N ALA A 34 -45.81 -5.10 9.58
CA ALA A 34 -45.87 -4.80 11.01
C ALA A 34 -47.02 -5.61 11.62
N SER A 35 -46.74 -6.88 11.93
CA SER A 35 -47.65 -7.79 12.61
C SER A 35 -46.96 -8.39 13.83
N GLU A 36 -47.71 -9.02 14.73
CA GLU A 36 -47.15 -9.67 15.92
C GLU A 36 -46.18 -10.81 15.57
N ASP A 37 -46.26 -11.37 14.36
CA ASP A 37 -45.33 -12.38 13.83
C ASP A 37 -44.82 -12.00 12.42
N PRO A 38 -43.79 -11.14 12.33
CA PRO A 38 -43.24 -10.68 11.06
C PRO A 38 -42.56 -11.83 10.30
N TYR A 39 -43.17 -12.24 9.19
CA TYR A 39 -42.61 -13.30 8.34
C TYR A 39 -41.59 -12.75 7.34
N TRP A 40 -40.36 -13.26 7.42
CA TRP A 40 -39.31 -12.97 6.47
C TRP A 40 -39.38 -13.91 5.27
N ARG A 41 -39.39 -13.36 4.06
CA ARG A 41 -39.23 -14.19 2.86
C ARG A 41 -37.80 -14.69 2.78
N LEU A 42 -37.61 -15.96 2.39
CA LEU A 42 -36.27 -16.54 2.20
C LEU A 42 -35.41 -15.70 1.24
N SER A 43 -36.00 -15.12 0.20
CA SER A 43 -35.32 -14.24 -0.74
C SER A 43 -34.74 -12.99 -0.08
N ASP A 44 -35.47 -12.38 0.86
CA ASP A 44 -35.03 -11.20 1.59
C ASP A 44 -33.84 -11.54 2.52
N LEU A 45 -33.88 -12.70 3.20
CA LEU A 45 -32.77 -13.19 4.02
C LEU A 45 -31.52 -13.50 3.19
N GLN A 46 -31.69 -14.07 2.00
CA GLN A 46 -30.59 -14.32 1.07
C GLN A 46 -29.97 -13.01 0.57
N GLU A 47 -30.80 -12.01 0.28
CA GLU A 47 -30.34 -10.70 -0.14
C GLU A 47 -29.57 -9.96 0.96
N LEU A 48 -30.08 -9.98 2.20
CA LEU A 48 -29.36 -9.45 3.37
C LEU A 48 -28.01 -10.16 3.59
N THR A 49 -27.97 -11.48 3.40
CA THR A 49 -26.72 -12.26 3.47
C THR A 49 -25.71 -11.81 2.41
N LYS A 50 -26.17 -11.56 1.18
CA LYS A 50 -25.31 -11.02 0.10
C LYS A 50 -24.78 -9.64 0.46
N ILE A 51 -25.64 -8.73 0.92
CA ILE A 51 -25.26 -7.38 1.36
C ILE A 51 -24.20 -7.44 2.45
N LYS A 52 -24.39 -8.27 3.49
CA LYS A 52 -23.42 -8.49 4.56
C LYS A 52 -22.06 -8.92 4.02
N ASN A 53 -22.03 -9.88 3.09
CA ASN A 53 -20.77 -10.36 2.51
C ASN A 53 -20.07 -9.28 1.68
N GLN A 54 -20.82 -8.47 0.93
CA GLN A 54 -20.27 -7.36 0.15
C GLN A 54 -19.71 -6.26 1.05
N LEU A 55 -20.41 -5.89 2.12
CA LEU A 55 -19.91 -4.92 3.10
C LEU A 55 -18.64 -5.41 3.80
N ASN A 56 -18.58 -6.69 4.17
CA ASN A 56 -17.36 -7.28 4.73
C ASN A 56 -16.18 -7.19 3.76
N LEU A 57 -16.40 -7.41 2.47
CA LEU A 57 -15.36 -7.28 1.45
C LEU A 57 -14.93 -5.80 1.29
N LEU A 58 -15.89 -4.88 1.27
CA LEU A 58 -15.62 -3.45 1.18
C LEU A 58 -14.72 -2.95 2.31
N PHE A 59 -15.01 -3.34 3.56
CA PHE A 59 -14.19 -2.94 4.70
C PHE A 59 -12.78 -3.52 4.63
N LYS A 60 -12.61 -4.75 4.16
CA LYS A 60 -11.28 -5.32 3.92
C LYS A 60 -10.51 -4.55 2.84
N ILE A 61 -11.18 -4.15 1.76
CA ILE A 61 -10.57 -3.34 0.70
C ILE A 61 -10.14 -1.99 1.26
N ARG A 62 -11.00 -1.32 2.03
CA ARG A 62 -10.64 -0.07 2.73
C ARG A 62 -9.37 -0.24 3.54
N ASP A 63 -9.34 -1.25 4.41
CA ASP A 63 -8.21 -1.45 5.34
C ASP A 63 -6.91 -1.69 4.56
N ASN A 64 -6.97 -2.48 3.49
CA ASN A 64 -5.83 -2.68 2.59
C ASN A 64 -5.39 -1.39 1.90
N CYS A 65 -6.33 -0.56 1.43
CA CYS A 65 -6.01 0.71 0.80
C CYS A 65 -5.33 1.67 1.78
N VAL A 66 -5.83 1.77 3.03
CA VAL A 66 -5.22 2.58 4.08
C VAL A 66 -3.78 2.12 4.35
N GLN A 67 -3.57 0.81 4.51
CA GLN A 67 -2.22 0.26 4.71
C GLN A 67 -1.26 0.61 3.56
N VAL A 68 -1.71 0.47 2.31
CA VAL A 68 -0.90 0.82 1.13
C VAL A 68 -0.54 2.30 1.12
N LEU A 69 -1.47 3.18 1.50
CA LEU A 69 -1.20 4.63 1.56
C LEU A 69 -0.17 4.96 2.65
N GLU A 70 -0.25 4.32 3.82
CA GLU A 70 0.74 4.45 4.90
C GLU A 70 2.12 3.93 4.46
N ASP A 71 2.17 2.77 3.82
CA ASP A 71 3.42 2.17 3.32
C ASP A 71 4.11 3.07 2.28
N LEU A 72 3.33 3.69 1.39
CA LEU A 72 3.83 4.63 0.38
C LEU A 72 4.40 5.91 1.01
N GLU A 73 3.75 6.41 2.07
CA GLU A 73 4.23 7.58 2.82
C GLU A 73 5.56 7.27 3.52
N LEU A 74 5.67 6.10 4.17
CA LEU A 74 6.92 5.64 4.79
C LEU A 74 8.06 5.50 3.77
N LEU A 75 7.79 4.88 2.61
CA LEU A 75 8.79 4.72 1.55
C LEU A 75 9.27 6.07 1.02
N LYS A 76 8.38 7.05 0.91
CA LYS A 76 8.72 8.41 0.49
C LYS A 76 9.61 9.09 1.52
N ASP A 77 9.27 9.00 2.80
CA ASP A 77 10.08 9.58 3.88
C ASP A 77 11.48 8.97 3.93
N MET A 78 11.61 7.67 3.66
CA MET A 78 12.91 6.99 3.56
C MET A 78 13.72 7.45 2.34
N ALA A 79 13.07 7.70 1.20
CA ALA A 79 13.71 8.22 -0.01
C ALA A 79 14.19 9.66 0.18
N ASP A 80 13.36 10.51 0.80
CA ASP A 80 13.67 11.91 1.09
C ASP A 80 14.77 12.05 2.16
N GLN A 81 14.95 11.05 3.02
CA GLN A 81 16.04 10.98 4.02
C GLN A 81 17.38 10.44 3.47
N GLN A 82 17.45 9.95 2.22
CA GLN A 82 18.78 9.67 1.64
C GLN A 82 19.51 11.00 1.39
N PRO A 83 20.63 11.28 2.07
CA PRO A 83 21.41 12.47 1.76
C PRO A 83 21.98 12.27 0.35
N ASN A 84 21.83 13.30 -0.50
CA ASN A 84 22.55 13.48 -1.75
C ASN A 84 23.89 12.75 -1.69
N ARG A 85 23.97 11.54 -2.28
CA ARG A 85 25.26 10.91 -2.54
C ARG A 85 25.90 11.87 -3.53
N PRO A 86 26.96 12.62 -3.20
CA PRO A 86 27.61 13.40 -4.23
C PRO A 86 28.05 12.38 -5.27
N HIS A 87 27.62 12.58 -6.52
CA HIS A 87 28.27 11.95 -7.66
C HIS A 87 29.75 12.28 -7.50
N ARG A 88 30.50 11.34 -6.93
CA ARG A 88 31.94 11.42 -6.83
C ARG A 88 32.38 11.29 -8.27
N THR A 89 32.57 12.44 -8.92
CA THR A 89 33.31 12.56 -10.16
C THR A 89 34.56 11.73 -9.94
N VAL A 90 34.65 10.60 -10.63
CA VAL A 90 35.89 9.84 -10.74
C VAL A 90 36.80 10.74 -11.58
N THR A 91 37.41 11.73 -10.93
CA THR A 91 38.50 12.50 -11.49
C THR A 91 39.66 11.51 -11.57
N GLN A 92 39.71 10.84 -12.70
CA GLN A 92 40.70 9.85 -13.06
C GLN A 92 42.04 10.55 -13.32
N HIS A 93 42.66 11.16 -12.31
CA HIS A 93 44.00 11.69 -12.45
C HIS A 93 44.90 11.33 -11.26
N GLN A 94 46.00 10.70 -11.67
CA GLN A 94 47.29 10.53 -10.99
C GLN A 94 47.47 9.25 -10.16
N ARG A 95 47.99 8.26 -10.91
CA ARG A 95 49.00 7.29 -10.47
C ARG A 95 49.98 7.94 -9.47
N SER A 96 50.01 7.38 -8.27
CA SER A 96 51.24 7.23 -7.49
C SER A 96 51.16 5.85 -6.83
N LEU A 97 51.64 4.85 -7.57
CA LEU A 97 51.93 3.52 -7.06
C LEU A 97 53.13 3.65 -6.11
N SER A 98 52.90 3.68 -4.81
CA SER A 98 53.93 3.31 -3.84
C SER A 98 53.79 1.81 -3.59
N GLN A 99 54.48 0.99 -4.40
CA GLN A 99 54.71 -0.42 -4.08
C GLN A 99 55.74 -0.52 -2.95
N PRO A 100 55.60 -1.41 -1.96
CA PRO A 100 56.69 -1.78 -1.09
C PRO A 100 57.61 -2.79 -1.78
N ASP A 101 58.91 -2.59 -1.57
CA ASP A 101 60.03 -3.42 -2.03
C ASP A 101 59.83 -4.91 -1.74
N ILE A 102 59.86 -5.74 -2.79
CA ILE A 102 60.16 -7.16 -2.68
C ILE A 102 61.21 -7.48 -3.74
N ASN A 103 62.43 -7.67 -3.28
CA ASN A 103 63.59 -8.07 -4.06
C ASN A 103 63.67 -9.61 -4.08
N PRO A 104 63.78 -10.26 -5.26
CA PRO A 104 64.48 -11.54 -5.33
C PRO A 104 65.50 -11.62 -6.50
N PRO A 105 66.40 -12.60 -6.47
CA PRO A 105 67.83 -12.38 -6.71
C PRO A 105 68.27 -12.49 -8.16
N ALA A 106 69.42 -11.86 -8.43
CA ALA A 106 70.14 -11.87 -9.69
C ALA A 106 70.61 -13.27 -10.11
N ILE A 107 70.42 -13.60 -11.39
CA ILE A 107 71.11 -14.71 -12.08
C ILE A 107 71.62 -14.17 -13.43
N PRO A 108 72.87 -14.52 -13.85
CA PRO A 108 73.71 -13.64 -14.66
C PRO A 108 73.55 -13.84 -16.17
N ALA A 109 73.97 -12.81 -16.92
CA ALA A 109 74.02 -12.78 -18.37
C ALA A 109 75.08 -13.73 -18.96
N ARG A 110 74.81 -14.24 -20.16
CA ARG A 110 75.84 -14.73 -21.09
C ARG A 110 75.57 -14.21 -22.52
N PRO A 111 76.62 -14.10 -23.35
CA PRO A 111 76.70 -13.24 -24.53
C PRO A 111 75.94 -13.76 -25.75
#